data_AF-Q16T30-F1
#
_entry.id   AF-Q16T30-F1
#
_cell.length_a   1.000
_cell.length_b   1.000
_cell.length_c   1.000
_cell.angle_alpha   90.00
_cell.angle_beta   90.00
_cell.angle_gamma   90.00
#
_symmetry.space_group_name_H-M   'P 1'
#
loop_
_entity.id
_entity.type
_entity.pdbx_description
1 polymer ?
#
loop_
_entity_poly.entity_id
_entity_poly.type
_entity_poly.pdbx_seq_one_letter_code
_entity_poly.pdbx_strand_id
1 'polypeptide(L)'
;MDVLSTAGDVERRIAQRMDFLRAKFGNIRLQPQIVAIGPSRKESAVMVLFGGAEYKADNVLHAICICMHVTYVLSLEYTPDCKPLWLFIQTYLFKIKASIVELPKSTRDLLQSIE
;
A
#
# COMPACT_ATOMS: atom_id res chain seq x y z
N MET A 1 25.12 -14.39 -5.92
CA MET A 1 24.27 -13.32 -5.37
C MET A 1 24.62 -12.08 -6.16
N ASP A 2 23.76 -11.60 -7.06
CA ASP A 2 24.09 -10.41 -7.87
C ASP A 2 24.17 -9.20 -6.94
N VAL A 3 25.34 -8.58 -6.88
CA VAL A 3 25.56 -7.34 -6.14
C VAL A 3 24.97 -6.21 -6.99
N LEU A 4 23.87 -5.61 -6.52
CA LEU A 4 23.30 -4.41 -7.14
C LEU A 4 24.28 -3.25 -6.90
N SER A 5 25.06 -2.91 -7.92
CA SER A 5 26.22 -2.03 -7.79
C SER A 5 25.92 -0.58 -8.21
N THR A 6 24.88 -0.39 -9.03
CA THR A 6 24.49 0.91 -9.57
C THR A 6 22.97 1.12 -9.50
N ALA A 7 22.52 2.38 -9.54
CA ALA A 7 21.09 2.71 -9.61
C ALA A 7 20.40 2.06 -10.83
N GLY A 8 21.11 1.97 -11.96
CA GLY A 8 20.61 1.29 -13.16
C GLY A 8 20.40 -0.23 -12.99
N ASP A 9 21.18 -0.88 -12.13
CA ASP A 9 20.98 -2.30 -11.81
C ASP A 9 19.70 -2.51 -11.00
N VAL A 10 19.40 -1.58 -10.08
CA VAL A 10 18.17 -1.60 -9.26
C VAL A 10 16.94 -1.41 -10.15
N GLU A 11 16.95 -0.39 -11.01
CA GLU A 11 15.87 -0.12 -11.97
C GLU A 11 15.62 -1.32 -12.89
N ARG A 12 16.69 -1.92 -13.42
CA ARG A 12 16.58 -3.12 -14.28
C ARG A 12 15.94 -4.29 -13.54
N ARG A 13 16.31 -4.53 -12.28
CA ARG A 13 15.74 -5.62 -11.47
C ARG A 13 14.27 -5.39 -11.16
N ILE A 14 13.89 -4.15 -10.87
CA ILE A 14 12.48 -3.76 -10.66
C ILE A 14 11.68 -4.01 -11.92
N ALA A 15 12.16 -3.56 -13.08
CA ALA A 15 11.50 -3.77 -14.37
C ALA A 15 11.33 -5.27 -14.67
N GLN A 16 12.40 -6.06 -14.56
CA GLN A 16 12.36 -7.52 -14.76
C GLN A 16 11.37 -8.21 -13.81
N ARG A 17 11.32 -7.77 -12.54
CA ARG A 17 10.37 -8.33 -11.58
C ARG A 17 8.94 -7.97 -11.94
N MET A 18 8.68 -6.73 -12.35
CA MET A 18 7.36 -6.28 -12.80
C MET A 18 6.90 -7.06 -14.04
N ASP A 19 7.78 -7.25 -15.02
CA ASP A 19 7.48 -8.03 -16.22
C ASP A 19 7.19 -9.50 -15.89
N PHE A 20 7.99 -10.11 -15.02
CA PHE A 20 7.72 -11.47 -14.51
C PHE A 20 6.35 -11.56 -13.84
N LEU A 21 6.03 -10.60 -12.97
CA LEU A 21 4.75 -10.60 -12.25
C LEU A 21 3.58 -10.39 -13.21
N ARG A 22 3.74 -9.55 -14.25
CA ARG A 22 2.71 -9.29 -15.27
C ARG A 22 2.48 -10.52 -16.14
N ALA A 23 3.56 -11.19 -16.54
CA ALA A 23 3.48 -12.44 -17.30
C ALA A 23 2.83 -13.57 -16.48
N LYS A 24 3.12 -13.64 -15.17
CA LYS A 24 2.64 -14.72 -14.30
C LYS A 24 1.20 -14.51 -13.81
N PHE A 25 0.82 -13.28 -13.50
CA PHE A 25 -0.46 -12.97 -12.85
C PHE A 25 -1.40 -12.13 -13.73
N GLY A 26 -1.00 -11.82 -14.97
CA GLY A 26 -1.76 -10.98 -15.89
C GLY A 26 -1.81 -9.52 -15.44
N ASN A 27 -3.02 -8.97 -15.29
CA ASN A 27 -3.23 -7.61 -14.77
C ASN A 27 -2.90 -7.55 -13.27
N ILE A 28 -1.66 -7.23 -12.94
CA ILE A 28 -1.29 -6.91 -11.56
C ILE A 28 -2.01 -5.61 -11.16
N ARG A 29 -2.92 -5.70 -10.20
CA ARG A 29 -3.44 -4.54 -9.49
C ARG A 29 -2.42 -4.13 -8.42
N LEU A 30 -1.46 -3.30 -8.79
CA LEU A 30 -0.49 -2.75 -7.84
C LEU A 30 -1.26 -1.89 -6.83
N GLN A 31 -1.16 -2.24 -5.55
CA GLN A 31 -1.65 -1.36 -4.48
C GLN A 31 -0.67 -0.20 -4.28
N PRO A 32 -1.13 0.96 -3.81
CA PRO A 32 -0.24 2.00 -3.32
C PRO A 32 0.67 1.45 -2.22
N GLN A 33 1.97 1.68 -2.35
CA GLN A 33 2.98 1.18 -1.41
C GLN A 33 3.58 2.32 -0.60
N ILE A 34 3.52 2.22 0.71
CA ILE A 34 4.19 3.17 1.61
C ILE A 34 5.64 2.71 1.78
N VAL A 35 6.57 3.63 1.51
CA VAL A 35 8.00 3.44 1.73
C VAL A 35 8.47 4.46 2.75
N ALA A 36 8.99 3.97 3.87
CA ALA A 36 9.68 4.76 4.87
C ALA A 36 11.19 4.66 4.65
N ILE A 37 11.86 5.79 4.49
CA ILE A 37 13.31 5.88 4.27
C ILE A 37 13.94 6.44 5.54
N GLY A 38 14.86 5.68 6.12
CA GLY A 38 15.62 6.10 7.29
C GLY A 38 15.82 4.98 8.30
N PRO A 39 16.48 5.27 9.44
CA PRO A 39 16.61 4.33 10.54
C PRO A 39 15.24 3.86 11.06
N SER A 40 15.14 2.61 11.52
CA SER A 40 13.88 1.97 11.97
C SER A 40 13.13 2.66 13.12
N ARG A 41 13.70 3.72 13.72
CA ARG A 41 13.11 4.50 14.82
C ARG A 41 12.88 5.97 14.47
N LYS A 42 13.29 6.41 13.29
CA LYS A 42 13.18 7.80 12.84
C LYS A 42 13.21 7.83 11.33
N GLU A 43 12.05 7.89 10.69
CA GLU A 43 11.99 8.04 9.25
C GLU A 43 12.56 9.43 8.87
N SER A 44 13.48 9.46 7.92
CA SER A 44 13.98 10.69 7.31
C SER A 44 13.03 11.19 6.22
N ALA A 45 12.30 10.27 5.57
CA ALA A 45 11.28 10.57 4.58
C ALA A 45 10.25 9.45 4.52
N VAL A 46 9.01 9.80 4.16
CA VAL A 46 7.96 8.85 3.85
C VAL A 46 7.43 9.17 2.45
N MET A 47 7.20 8.15 1.64
CA MET A 47 6.67 8.30 0.29
C MET A 47 5.67 7.20 -0.04
N VAL A 48 4.78 7.47 -0.99
CA VAL A 48 3.84 6.50 -1.55
C VAL A 48 4.19 6.28 -3.01
N LEU A 49 4.36 5.02 -3.41
CA LEU A 49 4.60 4.61 -4.79
C LEU A 49 3.32 4.02 -5.36
N PHE A 50 2.86 4.53 -6.50
CA PHE A 50 1.72 3.96 -7.21
C PHE A 50 1.79 4.26 -8.70
N GLY A 51 1.64 3.23 -9.54
CA GLY A 51 1.55 3.41 -11.00
C GLY A 51 2.79 4.05 -11.65
N GLY A 52 3.96 3.94 -11.02
CA GLY A 52 5.19 4.63 -11.47
C GLY A 52 5.32 6.08 -11.01
N ALA A 53 4.34 6.61 -10.28
CA ALA A 53 4.41 7.91 -9.63
C ALA A 53 4.89 7.77 -8.18
N GLU A 54 5.58 8.81 -7.70
CA GLU A 54 6.06 8.95 -6.34
C GLU A 54 5.39 10.15 -5.67
N TYR A 55 4.78 9.93 -4.51
CA TYR A 55 4.13 10.96 -3.72
C TYR A 55 4.87 11.12 -2.40
N LYS A 56 5.40 12.31 -2.12
CA LYS A 56 6.04 12.60 -0.84
C LYS A 56 4.96 12.79 0.25
N ALA A 57 5.18 12.18 1.41
CA ALA A 57 4.34 12.33 2.59
C ALA A 57 5.16 12.91 3.76
N ASP A 58 4.50 13.68 4.62
CA ASP A 58 5.15 14.29 5.79
C ASP A 58 5.42 13.25 6.89
N ASN A 59 4.59 12.22 6.96
CA ASN A 59 4.67 11.11 7.92
C ASN A 59 3.84 9.92 7.42
N VAL A 60 3.87 8.81 8.16
CA VAL A 60 3.16 7.57 7.82
C VAL A 60 1.65 7.77 7.74
N LEU A 61 1.05 8.60 8.61
CA LEU A 61 -0.39 8.87 8.57
C LEU A 61 -0.78 9.64 7.29
N HIS A 62 0.02 10.63 6.88
CA HIS A 62 -0.18 11.31 5.60
C HIS A 62 -0.05 10.33 4.42
N ALA A 63 0.92 9.41 4.46
CA ALA A 63 1.05 8.37 3.45
C ALA A 63 -0.17 7.44 3.37
N ILE A 64 -0.74 7.04 4.52
CA ILE A 64 -1.99 6.27 4.56
C ILE A 64 -3.15 7.05 3.93
N CYS A 65 -3.24 8.37 4.16
CA CYS A 65 -4.24 9.24 3.53
C CYS A 65 -4.08 9.27 2.00
N ILE A 66 -2.85 9.41 1.51
CA ILE A 66 -2.56 9.37 0.08
C ILE A 66 -2.99 8.03 -0.52
N CYS A 67 -2.66 6.89 0.12
CA CYS A 67 -3.12 5.58 -0.34
C CYS A 67 -4.64 5.51 -0.45
N MET A 68 -5.37 6.00 0.57
CA MET A 68 -6.83 6.04 0.57
C MET A 68 -7.39 6.93 -0.54
N HIS A 69 -6.82 8.10 -0.77
CA HIS A 69 -7.23 8.97 -1.88
C HIS A 69 -7.03 8.27 -3.23
N VAL A 70 -5.87 7.65 -3.46
CA VAL A 70 -5.59 6.91 -4.70
C VAL A 70 -6.61 5.78 -4.90
N THR A 71 -6.89 4.99 -3.86
CA THR A 71 -7.87 3.91 -3.92
C THR A 71 -9.26 4.44 -4.28
N TYR A 72 -9.75 5.48 -3.59
CA TYR A 72 -11.11 5.97 -3.78
C TYR A 72 -11.30 6.73 -5.09
N VAL A 73 -10.36 7.61 -5.45
CA VAL A 73 -10.43 8.40 -6.68
C VAL A 73 -10.38 7.50 -7.92
N LEU A 74 -9.55 6.46 -7.88
CA LEU A 74 -9.41 5.53 -9.00
C LEU A 74 -10.33 4.31 -8.91
N SER A 75 -11.23 4.26 -7.92
CA SER A 75 -12.16 3.13 -7.68
C SER A 75 -11.45 1.77 -7.65
N LEU A 76 -10.30 1.69 -6.96
CA LEU A 76 -9.51 0.47 -6.86
C LEU A 76 -10.13 -0.49 -5.85
N GLU A 77 -10.05 -1.78 -6.15
CA GLU A 77 -10.33 -2.84 -5.18
C GLU A 77 -9.11 -3.09 -4.29
N TYR A 78 -9.35 -3.35 -3.00
CA TYR A 78 -8.31 -3.84 -2.10
C TYR A 78 -7.88 -5.26 -2.48
N THR A 79 -6.57 -5.52 -2.53
CA THR A 79 -6.07 -6.88 -2.75
C THR A 79 -6.50 -7.81 -1.60
N PRO A 80 -6.84 -9.08 -1.89
CA PRO A 80 -7.41 -9.99 -0.89
C PRO A 80 -6.61 -10.07 0.41
N ASP A 81 -5.28 -10.17 0.31
CA ASP A 81 -4.39 -10.36 1.47
C ASP A 81 -4.39 -9.17 2.44
N CYS A 82 -4.54 -7.95 1.94
CA CYS A 82 -4.55 -6.74 2.76
C CYS A 82 -5.94 -6.12 2.92
N LYS A 83 -6.97 -6.73 2.33
CA LYS A 83 -8.37 -6.28 2.45
C LYS A 83 -8.81 -6.11 3.90
N PRO A 84 -8.56 -7.04 4.85
CA PRO A 84 -8.94 -6.85 6.25
C PRO A 84 -8.30 -5.61 6.90
N LEU A 85 -7.03 -5.33 6.58
CA LEU A 85 -6.30 -4.16 7.08
C LEU A 85 -6.85 -2.86 6.51
N TRP A 86 -7.09 -2.79 5.20
CA TRP A 86 -7.65 -1.59 4.59
C TRP A 86 -9.09 -1.33 5.01
N LEU A 87 -9.91 -2.38 5.17
CA LEU A 87 -11.26 -2.28 5.74
C LEU A 87 -11.21 -1.75 7.18
N PHE A 88 -10.22 -2.16 7.98
CA PHE A 88 -9.99 -1.60 9.31
C PHE A 88 -9.64 -0.11 9.23
N ILE A 89 -8.62 0.24 8.44
CA ILE A 89 -8.11 1.61 8.29
C ILE A 89 -9.22 2.56 7.83
N GLN A 90 -9.98 2.21 6.78
CA GLN A 90 -11.05 3.09 6.28
C GLN A 90 -12.14 3.31 7.33
N THR A 91 -12.48 2.29 8.11
CA THR A 91 -13.56 2.34 9.08
C THR A 91 -13.12 3.12 10.31
N TYR A 92 -11.92 2.83 10.81
CA TYR A 92 -11.40 3.42 12.04
C TYR A 92 -10.91 4.86 11.82
N LEU A 93 -10.04 5.11 10.84
CA LEU A 93 -9.42 6.41 10.61
C LEU A 93 -10.29 7.35 9.78
N PHE A 94 -10.95 6.84 8.72
CA PHE A 94 -11.69 7.69 7.77
C PHE A 94 -13.20 7.69 8.01
N LYS A 95 -13.69 6.86 8.94
CA LYS A 95 -15.13 6.69 9.25
C LYS A 95 -15.98 6.34 8.02
N ILE A 96 -15.36 5.75 7.00
CA ILE A 96 -16.05 5.30 5.80
C ILE A 96 -16.61 3.91 6.08
N LYS A 97 -17.93 3.78 6.02
CA LYS A 97 -18.60 2.50 6.27
C LYS A 97 -18.35 1.56 5.09
N ALA A 98 -17.96 0.32 5.39
CA ALA A 98 -17.99 -0.77 4.41
C ALA A 98 -19.46 -1.05 4.06
N SER A 99 -19.96 -0.45 2.98
CA SER A 99 -21.40 -0.37 2.71
C SER A 99 -22.04 -1.69 2.27
N ILE A 100 -21.27 -2.74 1.95
CA ILE A 100 -21.81 -3.95 1.29
C ILE A 100 -21.14 -5.27 1.75
N VAL A 101 -19.93 -5.22 2.31
CA VAL A 101 -19.15 -6.43 2.61
C VAL A 101 -19.13 -6.63 4.12
N GLU A 102 -19.60 -7.79 4.60
CA GLU A 102 -19.37 -8.18 6.00
C GLU A 102 -17.87 -8.06 6.30
N LEU A 103 -17.53 -7.21 7.28
CA LEU A 103 -16.16 -7.09 7.73
C LEU A 103 -15.65 -8.47 8.13
N PRO A 104 -14.45 -8.86 7.66
CA PRO A 104 -13.80 -10.07 8.13
C PRO A 104 -13.82 -10.12 9.66
N LYS A 105 -14.02 -11.30 10.23
CA LYS A 105 -14.12 -11.48 11.69
C LYS A 105 -12.95 -10.80 12.42
N SER A 106 -11.73 -10.99 11.93
CA SER A 106 -10.52 -10.35 12.48
C SER A 106 -10.59 -8.82 12.50
N THR A 107 -11.14 -8.19 11.46
CA THR A 107 -11.33 -6.73 11.40
C THR A 107 -12.38 -6.28 12.40
N ARG A 108 -13.49 -7.02 12.53
CA ARG A 108 -14.57 -6.72 13.47
C ARG A 108 -14.10 -6.81 14.92
N ASP A 109 -13.44 -7.91 15.26
CA ASP A 109 -12.92 -8.17 16.61
C ASP A 109 -11.89 -7.09 16.99
N LEU A 110 -11.02 -6.67 16.05
CA LEU A 110 -10.04 -5.61 16.29
C LEU A 110 -10.70 -4.25 16.52
N LEU A 111 -11.70 -3.87 15.72
CA LEU A 111 -12.43 -2.62 15.92
C LEU A 111 -13.08 -2.56 17.31
N GLN A 112 -13.74 -3.64 17.74
CA GLN A 112 -14.36 -3.73 19.06
C GLN A 112 -13.35 -3.68 20.23
N SER A 113 -12.10 -4.11 20.01
CA SER A 113 -11.07 -4.11 21.06
C SER A 113 -10.42 -2.74 21.32
N ILE A 114 -10.60 -1.79 20.39
CA ILE A 114 -9.96 -0.46 20.43
C ILE A 114 -10.99 0.63 20.83
N GLU A 115 -12.28 0.29 20.84
CA GLU A 115 -13.39 1.12 21.37
C GLU A 115 -13.52 0.98 22.89
#